data_AF-A0A1H9GZI1-F1
#
_entry.id   AF-A0A1H9GZI1-F1
#
_cell.length_a   1.000
_cell.length_b   1.000
_cell.length_c   1.000
_cell.angle_alpha   90.00
_cell.angle_beta   90.00
_cell.angle_gamma   90.00
#
_symmetry.space_group_name_H-M   'P 1'
#
loop_
_entity.id
_entity.type
_entity.pdbx_description
1 polymer ?
#
loop_
_entity_poly.entity_id
_entity_poly.type
_entity_poly.pdbx_seq_one_letter_code
_entity_poly.pdbx_strand_id
1 'polypeptide(L)'
;MSSDALALSVTKPGSVSSSKDRSFAEVADDARKRLDEKYALMDDSGKPYDGTDTDRNSVMGDLDRRSLNAIATNEGGQFSKEEQAAASALMRQQERLASGYYSGPADQQKNWKDPYANDPVGRAQAALAFLEGMSPEERSTTEWLVQHLTLEAALQQTGGVDVDPAKKKTGHFHNLSEILAGIVTDGSDKKEESKPNKSGGYVFENVQALLRSMMTSP
;
A
#
# COMPACT_ATOMS: atom_id res chain seq x y z
N MET A 1 -21.87 -13.37 0.16
CA MET A 1 -20.43 -13.40 0.51
C MET A 1 -20.04 -11.96 0.81
N SER A 2 -19.46 -11.71 1.98
CA SER A 2 -19.21 -10.35 2.46
C SER A 2 -17.85 -9.87 1.92
N SER A 3 -17.89 -8.98 0.94
CA SER A 3 -16.76 -8.15 0.50
C SER A 3 -16.37 -7.09 1.53
N ASP A 4 -16.92 -7.17 2.75
CA ASP A 4 -16.69 -6.17 3.79
C ASP A 4 -15.24 -6.24 4.28
N ALA A 5 -14.56 -7.38 4.22
CA ALA A 5 -13.17 -7.51 4.67
C ALA A 5 -12.20 -6.69 3.81
N LEU A 6 -12.30 -6.77 2.47
CA LEU A 6 -11.48 -5.96 1.56
C LEU A 6 -11.77 -4.46 1.70
N ALA A 7 -13.05 -4.08 1.78
CA ALA A 7 -13.45 -2.69 1.94
C ALA A 7 -13.04 -2.13 3.32
N LEU A 8 -13.19 -2.92 4.38
CA LEU A 8 -12.78 -2.55 5.73
C LEU A 8 -11.26 -2.38 5.81
N SER A 9 -10.49 -3.23 5.13
CA SER A 9 -9.03 -3.15 5.10
C SER A 9 -8.49 -1.84 4.51
N VAL A 10 -9.28 -1.11 3.71
CA VAL A 10 -8.91 0.24 3.22
C VAL A 10 -8.89 1.25 4.38
N THR A 11 -9.83 1.16 5.30
CA THR A 11 -10.00 2.15 6.39
C THR A 11 -9.43 1.68 7.73
N LYS A 12 -9.28 0.36 7.91
CA LYS A 12 -8.77 -0.30 9.11
C LYS A 12 -7.88 -1.49 8.71
N PRO A 13 -6.68 -1.27 8.16
CA PRO A 13 -5.83 -2.34 7.61
C PRO A 13 -5.46 -3.44 8.62
N GLY A 14 -5.47 -3.14 9.92
CA GLY A 14 -5.23 -4.10 10.99
C GLY A 14 -6.48 -4.79 11.54
N SER A 15 -7.65 -4.57 10.95
CA SER A 15 -8.86 -5.28 11.36
C SER A 15 -8.72 -6.76 11.05
N VAL A 16 -9.03 -7.61 12.03
CA VAL A 16 -8.94 -9.06 11.90
C VAL A 16 -10.33 -9.69 11.78
N SER A 17 -10.51 -10.58 10.81
CA SER A 17 -11.68 -11.43 10.63
C SER A 17 -11.26 -12.89 10.40
N SER A 18 -10.77 -13.23 9.21
CA SER A 18 -10.21 -14.54 8.87
C SER A 18 -8.96 -14.87 9.70
N SER A 19 -8.22 -13.86 10.14
CA SER A 19 -6.97 -14.03 10.91
C SER A 19 -7.13 -13.91 12.43
N LYS A 20 -8.35 -13.70 12.93
CA LYS A 20 -8.60 -13.44 14.35
C LYS A 20 -8.13 -14.60 15.24
N ASP A 21 -7.46 -14.25 16.33
CA ASP A 21 -6.96 -15.17 17.38
C ASP A 21 -6.05 -16.31 16.86
N ARG A 22 -5.36 -16.06 15.74
CA ARG A 22 -4.45 -17.03 15.09
C ARG A 22 -3.01 -16.51 15.05
N SER A 23 -2.05 -17.40 15.22
CA SER A 23 -0.65 -17.18 14.85
C SER A 23 -0.52 -16.99 13.34
N PHE A 24 0.58 -16.40 12.86
CA PHE A 24 0.73 -16.15 11.42
C PHE A 24 0.75 -17.43 10.57
N ALA A 25 1.34 -18.50 11.08
CA ALA A 25 1.28 -19.82 10.44
C ALA A 25 -0.16 -20.36 10.35
N GLU A 26 -0.95 -20.26 11.43
CA GLU A 26 -2.36 -20.66 11.40
C GLU A 26 -3.21 -19.78 10.47
N VAL A 27 -2.85 -18.50 10.31
CA VAL A 27 -3.47 -17.61 9.32
C VAL A 27 -3.20 -18.10 7.90
N ALA A 28 -1.99 -18.54 7.60
CA ALA A 28 -1.63 -19.09 6.29
C ALA A 28 -2.42 -20.38 6.02
N ASP A 29 -2.49 -21.30 6.99
CA ASP A 29 -3.22 -22.55 6.86
C ASP A 29 -4.74 -22.34 6.68
N ASP A 30 -5.32 -21.37 7.38
CA ASP A 30 -6.73 -20.98 7.22
C ASP A 30 -6.97 -20.36 5.83
N ALA A 31 -6.07 -19.49 5.37
CA ALA A 31 -6.15 -18.87 4.04
C ALA A 31 -6.06 -19.90 2.91
N ARG A 32 -5.15 -20.90 3.02
CA ARG A 32 -5.04 -21.99 2.05
C ARG A 32 -6.34 -22.78 1.94
N LYS A 33 -6.90 -23.21 3.07
CA LYS A 33 -8.18 -23.94 3.11
C LYS A 33 -9.30 -23.15 2.42
N ARG A 34 -9.41 -21.85 2.71
CA ARG A 34 -10.42 -20.98 2.09
C ARG A 34 -10.22 -20.86 0.59
N LEU A 35 -8.99 -20.65 0.12
CA LEU A 35 -8.71 -20.59 -1.31
C LEU A 35 -9.13 -21.90 -1.99
N ASP A 36 -8.77 -23.05 -1.42
CA ASP A 36 -9.12 -24.36 -1.97
C ASP A 36 -10.64 -24.57 -2.04
N GLU A 37 -11.36 -24.18 -0.99
CA GLU A 37 -12.83 -24.18 -0.97
C GLU A 37 -13.42 -23.29 -2.06
N LYS A 38 -12.86 -22.09 -2.28
CA LYS A 38 -13.34 -21.16 -3.32
C LYS A 38 -13.06 -21.69 -4.71
N TYR A 39 -11.88 -22.26 -4.96
CA TYR A 39 -11.55 -22.87 -6.24
C TYR A 39 -12.50 -24.03 -6.55
N ALA A 40 -12.75 -24.92 -5.59
CA ALA A 40 -13.71 -26.01 -5.76
C ALA A 40 -15.13 -25.49 -6.07
N LEU A 41 -15.59 -24.46 -5.36
CA LEU A 41 -16.89 -23.84 -5.62
C LEU A 41 -16.99 -23.20 -7.01
N MET A 42 -15.90 -22.59 -7.49
CA MET A 42 -15.84 -22.02 -8.84
C MET A 42 -15.91 -23.11 -9.91
N ASP A 43 -15.14 -24.18 -9.74
CA ASP A 43 -15.17 -25.35 -10.63
C ASP A 43 -16.57 -25.99 -10.68
N ASP A 44 -17.19 -26.22 -9.51
CA ASP A 44 -18.53 -26.78 -9.38
C ASP A 44 -19.61 -25.88 -10.02
N SER A 45 -19.38 -24.56 -10.07
CA SER A 45 -20.29 -23.61 -10.71
C SER A 45 -20.22 -23.62 -12.25
N GLY A 46 -19.30 -24.40 -12.83
CA GLY A 46 -19.03 -24.42 -14.27
C GLY A 46 -18.26 -23.19 -14.78
N LYS A 47 -17.68 -22.40 -13.86
CA LYS A 47 -16.86 -21.22 -14.13
C LYS A 47 -15.55 -21.35 -13.34
N PRO A 48 -14.61 -22.19 -13.81
CA PRO A 48 -13.32 -22.35 -13.15
C PRO A 48 -12.57 -21.02 -13.15
N TYR A 49 -11.67 -20.85 -12.18
CA TYR A 49 -10.86 -19.64 -12.04
C TYR A 49 -10.04 -19.35 -13.30
N ASP A 50 -10.20 -18.15 -13.85
CA ASP A 50 -9.54 -17.71 -15.08
C ASP A 50 -8.47 -16.61 -14.87
N GLY A 51 -8.28 -16.15 -13.63
CA GLY A 51 -7.28 -15.13 -13.29
C GLY A 51 -7.71 -13.68 -13.52
N THR A 52 -8.96 -13.42 -13.93
CA THR A 52 -9.50 -12.06 -14.02
C THR A 52 -9.53 -11.35 -12.66
N ASP A 53 -9.63 -10.02 -12.67
CA ASP A 53 -9.75 -9.24 -11.43
C ASP A 53 -11.02 -9.62 -10.64
N THR A 54 -12.11 -9.95 -11.35
CA THR A 54 -13.36 -10.45 -10.74
C THR A 54 -13.14 -11.76 -10.01
N ASP A 55 -12.43 -12.70 -10.64
CA ASP A 55 -12.14 -14.00 -10.06
C ASP A 55 -11.21 -13.87 -8.85
N ARG A 56 -10.15 -13.06 -8.96
CA ARG A 56 -9.26 -12.72 -7.83
C ARG A 56 -10.04 -12.16 -6.64
N ASN A 57 -10.93 -11.20 -6.88
CA ASN A 57 -11.81 -10.67 -5.83
C ASN A 57 -12.78 -11.72 -5.27
N SER A 58 -13.20 -12.69 -6.09
CA SER A 58 -14.12 -13.75 -5.66
C SER A 58 -13.44 -14.78 -4.75
N VAL A 59 -12.20 -15.14 -5.04
CA VAL A 59 -11.44 -16.13 -4.24
C VAL A 59 -10.81 -15.53 -2.99
N MET A 60 -10.41 -14.25 -3.01
CA MET A 60 -9.70 -13.60 -1.91
C MET A 60 -10.53 -12.54 -1.16
N GLY A 61 -11.77 -12.29 -1.59
CA GLY A 61 -12.57 -11.15 -1.11
C GLY A 61 -13.04 -11.23 0.34
N ASP A 62 -13.05 -12.43 0.93
CA ASP A 62 -13.39 -12.66 2.33
C ASP A 62 -12.17 -12.76 3.26
N LEU A 63 -10.96 -12.62 2.72
CA LEU A 63 -9.72 -12.58 3.49
C LEU A 63 -9.46 -11.16 4.00
N ASP A 64 -9.13 -11.04 5.28
CA ASP A 64 -8.58 -9.81 5.82
C ASP A 64 -7.15 -9.56 5.30
N ARG A 65 -6.66 -8.32 5.46
CA ARG A 65 -5.33 -7.93 4.99
C ARG A 65 -4.20 -8.80 5.56
N ARG A 66 -4.31 -9.26 6.81
CA ARG A 66 -3.28 -10.12 7.43
C ARG A 66 -3.26 -11.51 6.77
N SER A 67 -4.41 -12.06 6.42
CA SER A 67 -4.51 -13.27 5.58
C SER A 67 -3.94 -13.05 4.18
N LEU A 68 -4.21 -11.90 3.54
CA LEU A 68 -3.59 -11.55 2.26
C LEU A 68 -2.06 -11.43 2.38
N ASN A 69 -1.54 -10.89 3.49
CA ASN A 69 -0.11 -10.80 3.73
C ASN A 69 0.54 -12.19 3.85
N ALA A 70 -0.11 -13.13 4.54
CA ALA A 70 0.37 -14.52 4.63
C ALA A 70 0.48 -15.17 3.23
N ILE A 71 -0.50 -14.95 2.36
CA ILE A 71 -0.45 -15.41 0.97
C ILE A 71 0.67 -14.71 0.20
N ALA A 72 0.73 -13.38 0.27
CA ALA A 72 1.68 -12.56 -0.48
C ALA A 72 3.15 -12.87 -0.14
N THR A 73 3.43 -13.15 1.14
CA THR A 73 4.77 -13.51 1.65
C THR A 73 5.08 -15.00 1.52
N ASN A 74 4.12 -15.79 1.03
CA ASN A 74 4.20 -17.24 0.93
C ASN A 74 4.51 -17.92 2.28
N GLU A 75 3.85 -17.48 3.35
CA GLU A 75 4.00 -18.05 4.68
C GLU A 75 3.72 -19.56 4.66
N GLY A 76 4.66 -20.36 5.16
CA GLY A 76 4.59 -21.83 5.11
C GLY A 76 4.83 -22.47 3.73
N GLY A 77 5.10 -21.68 2.67
CA GLY A 77 5.49 -22.19 1.36
C GLY A 77 4.36 -22.84 0.54
N GLN A 78 3.10 -22.54 0.87
CA GLN A 78 1.90 -23.24 0.37
C GLN A 78 1.11 -22.50 -0.73
N PHE A 79 1.60 -21.34 -1.18
CA PHE A 79 0.91 -20.50 -2.16
C PHE A 79 1.67 -20.43 -3.49
N SER A 80 0.94 -20.46 -4.60
CA SER A 80 1.50 -20.29 -5.94
C SER A 80 2.00 -18.87 -6.16
N LYS A 81 2.76 -18.65 -7.24
CA LYS A 81 3.25 -17.30 -7.58
C LYS A 81 2.11 -16.40 -8.03
N GLU A 82 1.10 -16.97 -8.67
CA GLU A 82 -0.10 -16.29 -9.11
C GLU A 82 -0.94 -15.83 -7.92
N GLU A 83 -1.08 -16.66 -6.89
CA GLU A 83 -1.77 -16.32 -5.64
C GLU A 83 -1.03 -15.23 -4.87
N GLN A 84 0.30 -15.35 -4.74
CA GLN A 84 1.17 -14.32 -4.14
C GLN A 84 0.99 -12.97 -4.85
N ALA A 85 0.99 -12.98 -6.18
CA ALA A 85 0.85 -11.77 -6.99
C ALA A 85 -0.55 -11.15 -6.85
N ALA A 86 -1.60 -11.97 -6.84
CA ALA A 86 -2.97 -11.54 -6.65
C ALA A 86 -3.19 -10.90 -5.26
N ALA A 87 -2.72 -11.55 -4.20
CA ALA A 87 -2.79 -11.02 -2.84
C ALA A 87 -2.03 -9.70 -2.71
N SER A 88 -0.81 -9.63 -3.26
CA SER A 88 -0.01 -8.41 -3.29
C SER A 88 -0.71 -7.27 -4.05
N ALA A 89 -1.40 -7.57 -5.15
CA ALA A 89 -2.15 -6.58 -5.92
C ALA A 89 -3.34 -6.03 -5.12
N LEU A 90 -4.09 -6.88 -4.42
CA LEU A 90 -5.18 -6.47 -3.53
C LEU A 90 -4.67 -5.62 -2.36
N MET A 91 -3.55 -5.99 -1.75
CA MET A 91 -2.94 -5.19 -0.69
C MET A 91 -2.51 -3.79 -1.16
N ARG A 92 -1.91 -3.69 -2.36
CA ARG A 92 -1.58 -2.39 -2.98
C ARG A 92 -2.82 -1.58 -3.34
N GLN A 93 -3.89 -2.24 -3.80
CA GLN A 93 -5.16 -1.57 -4.05
C GLN A 93 -5.73 -0.95 -2.77
N GLN A 94 -5.69 -1.67 -1.65
CA GLN A 94 -6.14 -1.15 -0.35
C GLN A 94 -5.37 0.11 0.06
N GLU A 95 -4.04 0.08 -0.06
CA GLU A 95 -3.16 1.21 0.27
C GLU A 95 -3.46 2.44 -0.61
N ARG A 96 -3.56 2.25 -1.93
CA ARG A 96 -3.89 3.33 -2.87
C ARG A 96 -5.22 3.99 -2.54
N LEU A 97 -6.26 3.18 -2.29
CA LEU A 97 -7.58 3.68 -1.93
C LEU A 97 -7.55 4.43 -0.60
N ALA A 98 -6.78 3.95 0.39
CA ALA A 98 -6.65 4.60 1.69
C ALA A 98 -6.02 5.99 1.60
N SER A 99 -5.07 6.19 0.68
CA SER A 99 -4.44 7.49 0.42
C SER A 99 -5.15 8.31 -0.68
N GLY A 100 -6.37 7.91 -1.08
CA GLY A 100 -7.21 8.63 -2.04
C GLY A 100 -6.88 8.44 -3.53
N TYR A 101 -5.91 7.59 -3.87
CA TYR A 101 -5.70 7.18 -5.26
C TYR A 101 -6.72 6.13 -5.66
N TYR A 102 -7.32 6.35 -6.82
CA TYR A 102 -8.18 5.34 -7.40
C TYR A 102 -7.41 4.04 -7.69
N SER A 103 -8.00 2.91 -7.33
CA SER A 103 -7.55 1.58 -7.68
C SER A 103 -8.76 0.65 -7.80
N GLY A 104 -9.12 0.30 -9.03
CA GLY A 104 -10.30 -0.50 -9.34
C GLY A 104 -10.63 -0.48 -10.84
N PRO A 105 -11.81 -1.00 -11.24
CA PRO A 105 -12.24 -1.07 -12.64
C PRO A 105 -12.27 0.30 -13.34
N ALA A 106 -11.83 0.38 -14.60
CA ALA A 106 -11.70 1.65 -15.33
C ALA A 106 -13.05 2.39 -15.51
N ASP A 107 -14.15 1.65 -15.64
CA ASP A 107 -15.51 2.20 -15.79
C ASP A 107 -16.00 2.92 -14.53
N GLN A 108 -15.48 2.56 -13.35
CA GLN A 108 -15.81 3.19 -12.08
C GLN A 108 -14.92 4.41 -11.78
N GLN A 109 -13.76 4.54 -12.44
CA GLN A 109 -12.82 5.65 -12.24
C GLN A 109 -13.47 7.02 -12.47
N LYS A 110 -14.34 7.14 -13.47
CA LYS A 110 -15.05 8.39 -13.80
C LYS A 110 -15.94 8.92 -12.66
N ASN A 111 -16.36 8.03 -11.76
CA ASN A 111 -17.21 8.35 -10.61
C ASN A 111 -16.40 8.57 -9.33
N TRP A 112 -15.11 8.23 -9.33
CA TRP A 112 -14.23 8.43 -8.20
C TRP A 112 -13.94 9.91 -7.99
N LYS A 113 -14.07 10.37 -6.75
CA LYS A 113 -13.63 11.70 -6.32
C LYS A 113 -12.48 11.51 -5.37
N ASP A 114 -11.32 12.04 -5.74
CA ASP A 114 -10.13 12.06 -4.91
C ASP A 114 -10.38 12.97 -3.70
N PRO A 115 -10.44 12.42 -2.46
CA PRO A 115 -10.71 13.20 -1.25
C PRO A 115 -9.56 14.15 -0.90
N TYR A 116 -8.38 13.96 -1.49
CA TYR A 116 -7.16 14.72 -1.20
C TYR A 116 -6.62 15.46 -2.41
N ALA A 117 -7.43 15.69 -3.46
CA ALA A 117 -6.98 16.28 -4.74
C ALA A 117 -6.20 17.60 -4.60
N ASN A 118 -6.49 18.38 -3.56
CA ASN A 118 -5.81 19.64 -3.24
C ASN A 118 -5.23 19.65 -1.81
N ASP A 119 -5.04 18.47 -1.22
CA ASP A 119 -4.57 18.31 0.16
C ASP A 119 -3.45 17.25 0.23
N PRO A 120 -2.24 17.57 -0.25
CA PRO A 120 -1.12 16.63 -0.24
C PRO A 120 -0.68 16.25 1.18
N VAL A 121 -0.89 17.13 2.16
CA VAL A 121 -0.58 16.85 3.58
C VAL A 121 -1.58 15.83 4.14
N GLY A 122 -2.89 16.05 3.93
CA GLY A 122 -3.94 15.11 4.34
C GLY A 122 -3.80 13.74 3.68
N ARG A 123 -3.39 13.69 2.41
CA ARG A 123 -3.06 12.43 1.72
C ARG A 123 -1.93 11.68 2.44
N ALA A 124 -0.85 12.37 2.77
CA ALA A 124 0.29 11.73 3.43
C ALA A 124 -0.03 11.31 4.87
N GLN A 125 -0.83 12.09 5.59
CA GLN A 125 -1.37 11.69 6.90
C GLN A 125 -2.24 10.42 6.78
N ALA A 126 -3.09 10.33 5.76
CA ALA A 126 -3.91 9.14 5.51
C ALA A 126 -3.06 7.91 5.18
N ALA A 127 -2.01 8.07 4.37
CA ALA A 127 -1.06 7.01 4.07
C ALA A 127 -0.28 6.57 5.32
N LEU A 128 0.19 7.52 6.14
CA LEU A 128 0.90 7.21 7.39
C LEU A 128 -0.02 6.46 8.36
N ALA A 129 -1.25 6.93 8.56
CA ALA A 129 -2.24 6.25 9.40
C ALA A 129 -2.57 4.84 8.90
N PHE A 130 -2.58 4.63 7.58
CA PHE A 130 -2.73 3.31 6.99
C PHE A 130 -1.55 2.40 7.34
N LEU A 131 -0.30 2.87 7.20
CA LEU A 131 0.91 2.12 7.59
C LEU A 131 0.91 1.77 9.09
N GLU A 132 0.57 2.73 9.97
CA GLU A 132 0.52 2.53 11.42
C GLU A 132 -0.51 1.45 11.82
N GLY A 133 -1.61 1.38 11.07
CA GLY A 133 -2.69 0.42 11.27
C GLY A 133 -2.41 -0.98 10.72
N MET A 134 -1.32 -1.22 9.97
CA MET A 134 -1.01 -2.53 9.38
C MET A 134 -0.76 -3.64 10.41
N SER A 135 -0.79 -4.89 9.95
CA SER A 135 -0.53 -6.06 10.80
C SER A 135 0.88 -6.04 11.42
N PRO A 136 1.12 -6.72 12.57
CA PRO A 136 2.45 -6.84 13.16
C PRO A 136 3.50 -7.39 12.18
N GLU A 137 3.12 -8.35 11.33
CA GLU A 137 4.00 -8.96 10.35
C GLU A 137 4.44 -7.95 9.29
N GLU A 138 3.52 -7.14 8.75
CA GLU A 138 3.86 -6.05 7.80
C GLU A 138 4.77 -5.00 8.44
N ARG A 139 4.47 -4.59 9.69
CA ARG A 139 5.24 -3.57 10.41
C ARG A 139 6.64 -4.02 10.82
N SER A 140 6.92 -5.31 10.76
CA SER A 140 8.26 -5.86 11.02
C SER A 140 9.20 -5.77 9.81
N THR A 141 8.69 -5.39 8.63
CA THR A 141 9.46 -5.33 7.39
C THR A 141 10.29 -4.05 7.24
N THR A 142 11.39 -4.14 6.49
CA THR A 142 12.22 -2.96 6.19
C THR A 142 11.47 -2.01 5.26
N GLU A 143 10.69 -2.55 4.33
CA GLU A 143 9.87 -1.80 3.38
C GLU A 143 8.87 -0.91 4.13
N TRP A 144 8.16 -1.45 5.12
CA TRP A 144 7.26 -0.67 5.97
C TRP A 144 8.01 0.46 6.68
N LEU A 145 9.16 0.15 7.31
CA LEU A 145 9.94 1.14 8.05
C LEU A 145 10.40 2.29 7.15
N VAL A 146 10.89 1.98 5.95
CA VAL A 146 11.33 3.00 4.98
C VAL A 146 10.16 3.88 4.55
N GLN A 147 9.00 3.30 4.24
CA GLN A 147 7.83 4.07 3.85
C GLN A 147 7.32 4.98 4.99
N HIS A 148 7.24 4.42 6.21
CA HIS A 148 6.81 5.14 7.40
C HIS A 148 7.70 6.36 7.67
N LEU A 149 9.02 6.14 7.77
CA LEU A 149 9.99 7.21 8.01
C LEU A 149 9.99 8.27 6.91
N THR A 150 9.78 7.86 5.66
CA THR A 150 9.72 8.79 4.52
C THR A 150 8.51 9.71 4.63
N LEU A 151 7.34 9.18 5.00
CA LEU A 151 6.13 9.95 5.22
C LEU A 151 6.25 10.86 6.43
N GLU A 152 6.79 10.38 7.56
CA GLU A 152 7.05 11.20 8.74
C GLU A 152 7.99 12.37 8.43
N ALA A 153 9.11 12.10 7.75
CA ALA A 153 10.08 13.13 7.38
C ALA A 153 9.45 14.18 6.47
N ALA A 154 8.62 13.77 5.50
CA ALA A 154 7.92 14.70 4.62
C ALA A 154 6.90 15.55 5.38
N LEU A 155 6.12 14.96 6.28
CA LEU A 155 5.16 15.68 7.12
C LEU A 155 5.85 16.67 8.06
N GLN A 156 6.97 16.31 8.68
CA GLN A 156 7.77 17.20 9.52
C GLN A 156 8.32 18.41 8.74
N GLN A 157 8.78 18.20 7.50
CA GLN A 157 9.21 19.28 6.62
C GLN A 157 8.07 20.25 6.31
N THR A 158 6.83 19.78 6.17
CA THR A 158 5.67 20.64 5.94
C THR A 158 5.21 21.39 7.20
N GLY A 159 5.33 20.79 8.39
CA GLY A 159 4.98 21.44 9.66
C GLY A 159 5.93 22.54 10.11
N GLY A 160 7.14 22.61 9.55
CA GLY A 160 8.13 23.67 9.80
C GLY A 160 8.03 24.89 8.88
N VAL A 161 7.10 24.88 7.90
CA VAL A 161 6.90 26.00 6.96
C VAL A 161 5.68 26.80 7.40
N ASP A 162 5.90 28.04 7.79
CA ASP A 162 4.90 29.04 8.15
C ASP A 162 3.77 29.09 7.10
N VAL A 163 2.59 28.59 7.47
CA VAL A 163 1.38 28.51 6.61
C VAL A 163 0.68 29.87 6.58
N ASP A 164 1.34 30.86 6.00
CA ASP A 164 0.73 32.16 5.65
C ASP A 164 -0.05 32.01 4.33
N PRO A 165 -1.41 31.96 4.36
CA PRO A 165 -2.23 31.68 3.19
C PRO A 165 -2.17 32.78 2.12
N ALA A 166 -1.56 33.94 2.42
CA ALA A 166 -1.42 35.05 1.48
C ALA A 166 -0.10 35.04 0.68
N LYS A 167 0.87 34.19 1.05
CA LYS A 167 2.15 34.09 0.32
C LYS A 167 2.11 32.95 -0.68
N LYS A 168 1.71 33.26 -1.92
CA LYS A 168 2.03 32.41 -3.08
C LYS A 168 3.54 32.32 -3.23
N LYS A 169 4.15 31.34 -2.59
CA LYS A 169 5.52 30.93 -2.89
C LYS A 169 5.46 29.65 -3.72
N THR A 170 6.16 29.72 -4.85
CA THR A 170 6.48 28.68 -5.82
C THR A 170 7.37 27.60 -5.21
N GLY A 171 6.94 27.00 -4.09
CA GLY A 171 7.57 25.82 -3.54
C GLY A 171 7.21 24.64 -4.41
N HIS A 172 8.14 24.19 -5.24
CA HIS A 172 7.97 22.96 -5.99
C HIS A 172 8.11 21.80 -4.99
N PHE A 173 6.98 21.26 -4.53
CA PHE A 173 6.95 20.14 -3.59
C PHE A 173 6.97 18.81 -4.36
N HIS A 174 8.14 18.42 -4.84
CA HIS A 174 8.31 17.21 -5.65
C HIS A 174 8.17 15.90 -4.88
N ASN A 175 8.49 15.86 -3.59
CA ASN A 175 8.74 14.57 -2.94
C ASN A 175 7.47 13.78 -2.59
N LEU A 176 6.46 14.40 -1.98
CA LEU A 176 5.38 13.63 -1.35
C LEU A 176 4.42 13.02 -2.38
N SER A 177 3.92 13.83 -3.31
CA SER A 177 2.97 13.37 -4.33
C SER A 177 3.58 12.43 -5.36
N GLU A 178 4.88 12.53 -5.67
CA GLU A 178 5.59 11.63 -6.61
C GLU A 178 5.89 10.27 -5.95
N ILE A 179 6.36 10.27 -4.69
CA ILE A 179 6.56 9.06 -3.88
C ILE A 179 5.24 8.30 -3.71
N LEU A 180 4.17 9.02 -3.36
CA LEU A 180 2.84 8.44 -3.17
C LEU A 180 2.16 7.98 -4.47
N ALA A 181 2.46 8.60 -5.62
CA ALA A 181 1.89 8.20 -6.91
C ALA A 181 2.59 6.98 -7.54
N GLY A 182 3.74 6.55 -7.01
CA GLY A 182 4.55 5.47 -7.58
C GLY A 182 5.21 5.85 -8.92
N ILE A 183 5.36 7.15 -9.19
CA ILE A 183 5.95 7.66 -10.43
C ILE A 183 7.44 7.92 -10.17
N VAL A 184 8.30 7.01 -10.61
CA VAL A 184 9.66 7.40 -10.99
C VAL A 184 9.50 8.22 -12.27
N THR A 185 9.60 9.54 -12.18
CA THR A 185 9.63 10.38 -13.39
C THR A 185 10.99 10.20 -14.06
N ASP A 186 11.15 9.19 -14.89
CA ASP A 186 12.11 9.31 -15.99
C ASP A 186 11.50 10.25 -17.02
N GLY A 187 12.04 11.47 -17.07
CA GLY A 187 11.57 12.54 -17.93
C GLY A 187 11.83 12.22 -19.39
N SER A 188 10.76 11.94 -20.13
CA SER A 188 10.70 12.18 -21.58
C SER A 188 9.54 13.15 -21.78
N ASP A 189 9.78 14.40 -22.19
CA ASP A 189 10.30 14.72 -23.51
C ASP A 189 11.01 16.09 -23.60
N LYS A 190 12.09 16.07 -24.39
CA LYS A 190 12.78 17.17 -25.12
C LYS A 190 13.88 17.99 -24.41
N LYS A 191 15.12 17.61 -24.78
CA LYS A 191 16.36 18.38 -25.01
C LYS A 191 16.43 19.80 -24.43
N GLU A 192 17.25 19.97 -23.39
CA GLU A 192 18.37 20.94 -23.36
C GLU A 192 19.31 20.65 -22.17
N GLU A 193 20.55 21.09 -22.28
CA GLU A 193 21.75 20.59 -21.61
C GLU A 193 21.81 20.75 -20.06
N SER A 194 22.18 19.64 -19.42
CA SER A 194 23.01 19.47 -18.20
C SER A 194 23.01 20.53 -17.08
N LYS A 195 22.48 20.15 -15.89
CA LYS A 195 23.18 20.18 -14.57
C LYS A 195 22.59 19.09 -13.65
N PRO A 196 23.37 18.43 -12.78
CA PRO A 196 22.90 17.30 -11.97
C PRO A 196 21.94 17.79 -10.87
N ASN A 197 20.69 17.33 -10.90
CA ASN A 197 19.69 17.67 -9.89
C ASN A 197 19.87 16.78 -8.65
N LYS A 198 20.06 17.40 -7.48
CA LYS A 198 20.44 16.77 -6.21
C LYS A 198 19.26 16.29 -5.35
N SER A 199 18.01 16.35 -5.82
CA SER A 199 16.83 16.15 -4.96
C SER A 199 16.61 14.70 -4.50
N GLY A 200 16.93 13.70 -5.32
CA GLY A 200 16.78 12.28 -4.95
C GLY A 200 17.79 11.78 -3.89
N GLY A 201 18.93 12.45 -3.77
CA GLY A 201 19.98 12.08 -2.80
C GLY A 201 19.62 12.44 -1.36
N TYR A 202 18.90 13.55 -1.13
CA TYR A 202 18.64 14.05 0.22
C TYR A 202 17.73 13.15 1.05
N VAL A 203 16.68 12.55 0.45
CA VAL A 203 15.76 11.68 1.19
C VAL A 203 16.45 10.36 1.54
N PHE A 204 17.20 9.79 0.59
CA PHE A 204 17.93 8.54 0.80
C PHE A 204 19.08 8.69 1.81
N GLU A 205 19.81 9.81 1.79
CA GLU A 205 20.84 10.11 2.78
C GLU A 205 20.26 10.31 4.18
N ASN A 206 19.10 10.98 4.32
CA ASN A 206 18.45 11.18 5.62
C ASN A 206 17.90 9.86 6.20
N VAL A 207 17.31 8.99 5.37
CA VAL A 207 16.87 7.66 5.80
C VAL A 207 18.07 6.79 6.18
N GLN A 208 19.17 6.82 5.42
CA GLN A 208 20.40 6.11 5.79
C GLN A 208 21.05 6.67 7.08
N ALA A 209 21.03 7.97 7.27
CA ALA A 209 21.55 8.61 8.48
C ALA A 209 20.75 8.20 9.72
N LEU A 210 19.41 8.14 9.59
CA LEU A 210 18.54 7.67 10.66
C LEU A 210 18.78 6.19 10.98
N LEU A 211 18.86 5.33 9.96
CA LEU A 211 19.18 3.91 10.13
C LEU A 211 20.54 3.68 10.80
N ARG A 212 21.58 4.44 10.41
CA ARG A 212 22.90 4.38 11.08
C ARG A 212 22.84 4.86 12.52
N SER A 213 22.03 5.88 12.83
CA SER A 213 21.88 6.37 14.21
C SER A 213 21.19 5.35 15.13
N MET A 214 20.27 4.55 14.60
CA MET A 214 19.61 3.47 15.34
C MET A 214 20.51 2.25 15.56
N MET A 215 21.47 2.00 14.64
CA MET A 215 22.44 0.91 14.76
C MET A 215 23.67 1.23 15.64
N THR A 216 23.85 2.49 16.03
CA THR A 216 25.02 2.96 16.80
C THR A 216 24.70 3.40 18.23
N SER A 217 23.46 3.24 18.67
CA SER A 217 23.10 3.43 20.09
C SER A 217 23.40 2.14 20.88
N PRO A 218 24.25 2.18 21.93
CA PRO A 218 24.58 1.01 22.75
C PRO A 218 23.42 0.52 23.62
#